data_AF-A0A8T7LRH8-F1
#
_entry.id   AF-A0A8T7LRH8-F1
#
_cell.length_a   1.000
_cell.length_b   1.000
_cell.length_c   1.000
_cell.angle_alpha   90.00
_cell.angle_beta   90.00
_cell.angle_gamma   90.00
#
_symmetry.space_group_name_H-M   'P 1'
#
loop_
_entity.id
_entity.type
_entity.pdbx_description
1 polymer ?
#
loop_
_entity_poly.entity_id
_entity_poly.type
_entity_poly.pdbx_seq_one_letter_code
_entity_poly.pdbx_strand_id
1 'polypeptide(L)'
;MTNIQQRTNVLLPFLFAMAMLAACGNAPSSTSTVAVTTPDIQYIVITATPPPITSTPDPCAAENIQAEVQKIHAFMREFDDASTLAASRPREELAASIADLQRIRRNAEDQITPSCLVTLKTYQISHMNAVINTLVAFMGGADQATVDQGISLARQEHDQYTLELARVLGIPVEQVSTPTP
;
A
#
# COMPACT_ATOMS: atom_id res chain seq x y z
N MET A 1 -48.63 -16.21 -17.12
CA MET A 1 -49.36 -16.77 -15.97
C MET A 1 -48.34 -17.47 -15.06
N THR A 2 -48.25 -17.01 -13.79
CA THR A 2 -47.69 -17.69 -12.60
C THR A 2 -46.24 -18.22 -12.67
N ASN A 3 -45.32 -17.80 -11.80
CA ASN A 3 -45.43 -18.06 -10.37
C ASN A 3 -44.59 -17.09 -9.49
N ILE A 4 -45.17 -16.74 -8.34
CA ILE A 4 -44.67 -15.90 -7.26
C ILE A 4 -44.21 -16.86 -6.15
N GLN A 5 -42.98 -16.71 -5.63
CA GLN A 5 -42.60 -17.21 -4.30
C GLN A 5 -41.19 -16.71 -3.94
N GLN A 6 -40.81 -16.36 -2.72
CA GLN A 6 -41.48 -15.84 -1.52
C GLN A 6 -40.33 -15.40 -0.60
N ARG A 7 -40.48 -14.24 0.03
CA ARG A 7 -39.56 -13.67 1.02
C ARG A 7 -39.38 -14.59 2.24
N THR A 8 -38.18 -14.61 2.83
CA THR A 8 -38.02 -14.86 4.27
C THR A 8 -36.92 -13.98 4.85
N ASN A 9 -37.39 -12.91 5.51
CA ASN A 9 -36.67 -12.14 6.52
C ASN A 9 -36.34 -13.05 7.70
N VAL A 10 -35.08 -13.09 8.13
CA VAL A 10 -34.72 -13.50 9.48
C VAL A 10 -34.03 -12.32 10.16
N LEU A 11 -34.83 -11.60 10.93
CA LEU A 11 -34.43 -10.64 11.95
C LEU A 11 -33.64 -11.40 13.04
N LEU A 12 -32.42 -10.98 13.35
CA LEU A 12 -31.76 -11.37 14.60
C LEU A 12 -31.13 -10.12 15.24
N PRO A 13 -31.69 -9.59 16.34
CA PRO A 13 -31.09 -8.50 17.09
C PRO A 13 -30.18 -9.10 18.17
N PHE A 14 -28.88 -8.84 18.09
CA PHE A 14 -27.97 -9.03 19.22
C PHE A 14 -27.42 -7.69 19.66
N LEU A 15 -28.17 -7.07 20.57
CA LEU A 15 -27.71 -6.06 21.50
C LEU A 15 -26.59 -6.67 22.36
N PHE A 16 -25.37 -6.17 22.25
CA PHE A 16 -24.41 -6.27 23.35
C PHE A 16 -23.89 -4.90 23.74
N ALA A 17 -24.04 -4.66 25.03
CA ALA A 17 -23.87 -3.41 25.73
C ALA A 17 -22.39 -3.15 26.07
N MET A 18 -22.00 -1.88 25.90
CA MET A 18 -21.41 -0.99 26.92
C MET A 18 -20.15 -1.40 27.72
N ALA A 19 -19.29 -0.38 27.89
CA ALA A 19 -18.30 -0.14 28.97
C ALA A 19 -16.90 -0.75 28.73
N MET A 20 -15.74 -0.12 29.02
CA MET A 20 -15.28 0.96 29.92
C MET A 20 -14.00 1.58 29.28
N LEU A 21 -13.75 2.91 29.28
CA LEU A 21 -12.99 3.69 30.28
C LEU A 21 -11.64 3.09 30.77
N ALA A 22 -10.52 3.62 30.29
CA ALA A 22 -9.21 3.72 30.97
C ALA A 22 -8.34 4.75 30.21
N ALA A 23 -8.09 5.97 30.70
CA ALA A 23 -7.31 6.43 31.87
C ALA A 23 -5.81 6.66 31.57
N CYS A 24 -5.32 7.77 32.11
CA CYS A 24 -4.12 8.54 31.77
C CYS A 24 -2.78 7.89 32.12
N GLY A 25 -1.70 8.41 31.51
CA GLY A 25 -0.33 8.19 31.98
C GLY A 25 0.60 9.33 31.57
N ASN A 26 0.60 10.42 32.35
CA ASN A 26 1.61 11.49 32.28
C ASN A 26 2.98 10.93 32.68
N ALA A 27 3.99 11.11 31.84
CA ALA A 27 5.38 10.84 32.20
C ALA A 27 6.00 12.04 32.97
N PRO A 28 6.80 11.79 34.02
CA PRO A 28 7.51 12.85 34.74
C PRO A 28 8.74 13.32 33.97
N SER A 29 8.86 14.64 33.78
CA SER A 29 10.09 15.28 33.30
C SER A 29 11.10 15.39 34.46
N SER A 30 12.22 14.69 34.35
CA SER A 30 13.35 14.84 35.28
C SER A 30 14.20 16.04 34.87
N THR A 31 14.14 17.11 35.67
CA THR A 31 15.06 18.24 35.61
C THR A 31 16.35 17.86 36.35
N SER A 32 17.43 17.61 35.61
CA SER A 32 18.77 17.42 36.19
C SER A 32 19.48 18.78 36.35
N THR A 33 19.71 19.16 37.59
CA THR A 33 20.58 20.28 37.98
C THR A 33 22.03 19.87 37.76
N VAL A 34 22.71 20.49 36.79
CA VAL A 34 24.14 20.27 36.56
C VAL A 34 24.93 21.30 37.39
N ALA A 35 25.73 20.79 38.32
CA ALA A 35 26.71 21.57 39.05
C ALA A 35 27.86 21.97 38.11
N VAL A 36 28.12 23.28 38.02
CA VAL A 36 29.23 23.85 37.26
C VAL A 36 30.51 23.74 38.11
N THR A 37 31.32 22.72 37.82
CA THR A 37 32.73 22.67 38.22
C THR A 37 33.58 23.00 37.00
N THR A 38 34.35 24.08 37.09
CA THR A 38 35.30 24.56 36.10
C THR A 38 36.36 23.47 35.85
N PRO A 39 36.43 22.86 34.66
CA PRO A 39 37.45 21.87 34.35
C PRO A 39 38.70 22.56 33.78
N ASP A 40 39.84 22.07 34.23
CA ASP A 40 41.17 22.41 33.72
C ASP A 40 41.28 21.96 32.25
N ILE A 41 41.66 22.88 31.36
CA ILE A 41 41.64 22.65 29.91
C ILE A 41 42.86 21.82 29.51
N GLN A 42 42.69 20.51 29.44
CA GLN A 42 43.64 19.61 28.76
C GLN A 42 43.20 19.41 27.31
N TYR A 43 43.98 19.93 26.36
CA TYR A 43 43.78 19.68 24.94
C TYR A 43 44.24 18.26 24.59
N ILE A 44 43.28 17.35 24.46
CA ILE A 44 43.50 16.01 23.90
C ILE A 44 43.37 16.14 22.38
N VAL A 45 44.47 16.00 21.64
CA VAL A 45 44.42 15.90 20.17
C VAL A 45 43.88 14.51 19.84
N ILE A 46 42.56 14.40 19.68
CA ILE A 46 41.92 13.18 19.18
C ILE A 46 42.24 13.08 17.69
N THR A 47 43.21 12.25 17.33
CA THR A 47 43.41 11.82 15.95
C THR A 47 42.25 10.89 15.60
N ALA A 48 41.20 11.44 15.00
CA ALA A 48 40.05 10.66 14.55
C ALA A 48 40.47 9.70 13.44
N THR A 49 40.51 8.40 13.73
CA THR A 49 40.60 7.37 12.70
C THR A 49 39.35 7.49 11.81
N PRO A 50 39.49 7.63 10.48
CA PRO A 50 38.35 7.67 9.59
C PRO A 50 37.51 6.41 9.81
N PRO A 51 36.16 6.52 9.90
CA PRO A 51 35.32 5.34 10.02
C PRO A 51 35.57 4.41 8.82
N PRO A 52 35.52 3.09 9.02
CA PRO A 52 35.64 2.15 7.91
C PRO A 52 34.54 2.45 6.89
N ILE A 53 34.93 2.70 5.65
CA ILE A 53 34.02 2.83 4.51
C ILE A 53 33.35 1.48 4.27
N THR A 54 32.17 1.28 4.85
CA THR A 54 31.29 0.16 4.48
C THR A 54 30.56 0.54 3.22
N SER A 55 30.82 -0.12 2.09
CA SER A 55 30.01 0.07 0.88
C SER A 55 28.60 -0.43 1.15
N THR A 56 27.63 0.48 1.25
CA THR A 56 26.21 0.12 1.25
C THR A 56 25.94 -0.69 -0.03
N PRO A 57 25.36 -1.89 0.05
CA PRO A 57 25.02 -2.68 -1.13
C PRO A 57 24.13 -1.86 -2.07
N ASP A 58 24.43 -1.91 -3.37
CA ASP A 58 23.62 -1.24 -4.39
C ASP A 58 22.26 -1.94 -4.51
N PRO A 59 21.13 -1.27 -4.18
CA PRO A 59 19.80 -1.87 -4.28
C PRO A 59 19.40 -2.21 -5.73
N CYS A 60 20.08 -1.64 -6.72
CA CYS A 60 19.84 -1.89 -8.14
C CYS A 60 20.74 -2.97 -8.75
N ALA A 61 21.67 -3.54 -7.96
CA ALA A 61 22.46 -4.68 -8.40
C ALA A 61 21.58 -5.94 -8.56
N ALA A 62 21.93 -6.82 -9.50
CA ALA A 62 21.12 -7.98 -9.86
C ALA A 62 20.90 -8.93 -8.66
N GLU A 63 21.87 -9.02 -7.76
CA GLU A 63 21.78 -9.79 -6.52
C GLU A 63 20.80 -9.23 -5.48
N ASN A 64 20.46 -7.93 -5.56
CA ASN A 64 19.62 -7.22 -4.59
C ASN A 64 18.23 -6.87 -5.16
N ILE A 65 18.10 -6.77 -6.49
CA ILE A 65 16.88 -6.27 -7.15
C ILE A 65 15.64 -7.09 -6.79
N GLN A 66 15.76 -8.41 -6.65
CA GLN A 66 14.64 -9.26 -6.28
C GLN A 66 14.09 -8.90 -4.89
N ALA A 67 14.97 -8.66 -3.91
CA ALA A 67 14.55 -8.29 -2.57
C ALA A 67 13.85 -6.91 -2.56
N GLU A 68 14.33 -5.96 -3.35
CA GLU A 68 13.70 -4.64 -3.48
C GLU A 68 12.34 -4.73 -4.19
N VAL A 69 12.22 -5.52 -5.25
CA VAL A 69 10.94 -5.79 -5.93
C VAL A 69 9.91 -6.41 -4.99
N GLN A 70 10.31 -7.34 -4.12
CA GLN A 70 9.39 -7.97 -3.17
C GLN A 70 8.77 -6.96 -2.20
N LYS A 71 9.49 -5.90 -1.80
CA LYS A 71 8.93 -4.85 -0.94
C LYS A 71 7.78 -4.11 -1.63
N ILE A 72 7.92 -3.81 -2.92
CA ILE A 72 6.87 -3.19 -3.74
C ILE A 72 5.73 -4.19 -3.94
N HIS A 73 6.04 -5.41 -4.40
CA HIS A 73 5.05 -6.43 -4.74
C HIS A 73 4.20 -6.88 -3.54
N ALA A 74 4.74 -6.83 -2.31
CA ALA A 74 3.98 -7.12 -1.10
C ALA A 74 2.73 -6.24 -0.95
N PHE A 75 2.85 -4.93 -1.22
CA PHE A 75 1.69 -4.03 -1.18
C PHE A 75 0.70 -4.26 -2.32
N MET A 76 1.19 -4.69 -3.48
CA MET A 76 0.31 -5.04 -4.60
C MET A 76 -0.58 -6.23 -4.22
N ARG A 77 0.01 -7.29 -3.65
CA ARG A 77 -0.72 -8.47 -3.17
C ARG A 77 -1.75 -8.11 -2.08
N GLU A 78 -1.35 -7.33 -1.07
CA GLU A 78 -2.27 -6.89 -0.01
C GLU A 78 -3.45 -6.09 -0.62
N PHE A 79 -3.16 -5.23 -1.59
CA PHE A 79 -4.17 -4.43 -2.28
C PHE A 79 -5.11 -5.27 -3.14
N ASP A 80 -4.60 -6.25 -3.90
CA ASP A 80 -5.39 -7.15 -4.74
C ASP A 80 -6.33 -8.02 -3.88
N ASP A 81 -5.84 -8.55 -2.78
CA ASP A 81 -6.65 -9.32 -1.83
C ASP A 81 -7.77 -8.45 -1.23
N ALA A 82 -7.42 -7.23 -0.78
CA ALA A 82 -8.39 -6.28 -0.23
C ALA A 82 -9.41 -5.82 -1.29
N SER A 83 -8.99 -5.62 -2.54
CA SER A 83 -9.88 -5.19 -3.63
C SER A 83 -10.84 -6.30 -4.06
N THR A 84 -10.37 -7.55 -4.06
CA THR A 84 -11.20 -8.74 -4.27
C THR A 84 -12.26 -8.84 -3.17
N LEU A 85 -11.87 -8.62 -1.91
CA LEU A 85 -12.82 -8.59 -0.81
C LEU A 85 -13.83 -7.46 -1.02
N ALA A 86 -13.39 -6.24 -1.33
CA ALA A 86 -14.26 -5.09 -1.57
C ALA A 86 -15.29 -5.36 -2.68
N ALA A 87 -14.88 -5.97 -3.79
CA ALA A 87 -15.77 -6.30 -4.92
C ALA A 87 -16.89 -7.28 -4.55
N SER A 88 -16.74 -8.06 -3.47
CA SER A 88 -17.75 -8.98 -2.96
C SER A 88 -18.72 -8.37 -1.95
N ARG A 89 -18.47 -7.11 -1.51
CA ARG A 89 -19.23 -6.45 -0.44
C ARG A 89 -20.46 -5.73 -0.97
N PRO A 90 -21.55 -5.63 -0.18
CA PRO A 90 -22.66 -4.76 -0.52
C PRO A 90 -22.23 -3.28 -0.48
N ARG A 91 -22.95 -2.42 -1.20
CA ARG A 91 -22.57 -1.01 -1.40
C ARG A 91 -22.45 -0.25 -0.08
N GLU A 92 -23.25 -0.60 0.92
CA GLU A 92 -23.28 0.01 2.25
C GLU A 92 -21.98 -0.26 3.05
N GLU A 93 -21.27 -1.36 2.75
CA GLU A 93 -20.00 -1.73 3.39
C GLU A 93 -18.76 -1.23 2.62
N LEU A 94 -18.95 -0.69 1.40
CA LEU A 94 -17.82 -0.28 0.56
C LEU A 94 -17.03 0.90 1.12
N ALA A 95 -17.65 1.79 1.90
CA ALA A 95 -16.92 2.92 2.51
C ALA A 95 -15.75 2.46 3.38
N ALA A 96 -15.97 1.42 4.20
CA ALA A 96 -14.92 0.86 5.05
C ALA A 96 -13.84 0.16 4.21
N SER A 97 -14.25 -0.56 3.15
CA SER A 97 -13.32 -1.23 2.24
C SER A 97 -12.44 -0.24 1.47
N ILE A 98 -13.00 0.87 0.99
CA ILE A 98 -12.24 1.95 0.33
C ILE A 98 -11.26 2.60 1.29
N ALA A 99 -11.63 2.82 2.56
CA ALA A 99 -10.72 3.38 3.56
C ALA A 99 -9.49 2.49 3.78
N ASP A 100 -9.66 1.16 3.80
CA ASP A 100 -8.55 0.21 3.90
C ASP A 100 -7.69 0.18 2.64
N LEU A 101 -8.30 0.16 1.45
CA LEU A 101 -7.57 0.27 0.17
C LEU A 101 -6.72 1.55 0.10
N GLN A 102 -7.28 2.68 0.56
CA GLN A 102 -6.54 3.95 0.63
C GLN A 102 -5.39 3.90 1.64
N ARG A 103 -5.53 3.18 2.76
CA ARG A 103 -4.43 2.96 3.70
C ARG A 103 -3.30 2.18 3.03
N ILE A 104 -3.61 1.08 2.36
CA ILE A 104 -2.61 0.25 1.65
C ILE A 104 -1.90 1.09 0.59
N ARG A 105 -2.65 1.86 -0.21
CA ARG A 105 -2.08 2.75 -1.24
C ARG A 105 -1.11 3.76 -0.64
N ARG A 106 -1.47 4.45 0.45
CA ARG A 106 -0.57 5.42 1.12
C ARG A 106 0.70 4.74 1.65
N ASN A 107 0.58 3.57 2.25
CA ASN A 107 1.73 2.81 2.70
C ASN A 107 2.66 2.43 1.53
N ALA A 108 2.10 2.06 0.37
CA ALA A 108 2.86 1.82 -0.84
C ALA A 108 3.51 3.10 -1.39
N GLU A 109 2.83 4.24 -1.36
CA GLU A 109 3.36 5.56 -1.73
C GLU A 109 4.55 5.95 -0.84
N ASP A 110 4.48 5.67 0.46
CA ASP A 110 5.53 6.01 1.44
C ASP A 110 6.74 5.04 1.41
N GLN A 111 6.60 3.87 0.77
CA GLN A 111 7.67 2.88 0.68
C GLN A 111 8.89 3.43 -0.09
N ILE A 112 10.06 3.50 0.56
CA ILE A 112 11.30 3.91 -0.10
C ILE A 112 11.60 2.97 -1.27
N THR A 113 11.85 3.56 -2.44
CA THR A 113 12.00 2.83 -3.71
C THR A 113 13.29 3.28 -4.39
N PRO A 114 14.20 2.35 -4.75
CA PRO A 114 15.40 2.70 -5.48
C PRO A 114 15.06 3.19 -6.90
N SER A 115 15.95 3.99 -7.50
CA SER A 115 15.71 4.62 -8.80
C SER A 115 15.40 3.62 -9.93
N CYS A 116 16.00 2.43 -9.89
CA CYS A 116 15.75 1.35 -10.85
C CYS A 116 14.32 0.77 -10.80
N LEU A 117 13.56 1.01 -9.74
CA LEU A 117 12.20 0.48 -9.55
C LEU A 117 11.10 1.57 -9.59
N VAL A 118 11.45 2.80 -9.96
CA VAL A 118 10.50 3.92 -9.99
C VAL A 118 9.33 3.62 -10.93
N THR A 119 9.61 3.13 -12.14
CA THR A 119 8.56 2.79 -13.11
C THR A 119 7.60 1.72 -12.59
N LEU A 120 8.13 0.66 -11.96
CA LEU A 120 7.32 -0.40 -11.34
C LEU A 120 6.38 0.17 -10.29
N LYS A 121 6.90 1.03 -9.40
CA LYS A 121 6.09 1.70 -8.39
C LYS A 121 5.06 2.65 -9.00
N THR A 122 5.41 3.37 -10.07
CA THR A 122 4.45 4.24 -10.77
C THR A 122 3.24 3.45 -11.26
N TYR A 123 3.44 2.33 -11.96
CA TYR A 123 2.31 1.51 -12.42
C TYR A 123 1.52 0.89 -11.27
N GLN A 124 2.20 0.47 -10.19
CA GLN A 124 1.51 0.02 -8.98
C GLN A 124 0.56 1.08 -8.43
N ILE A 125 1.05 2.30 -8.19
CA ILE A 125 0.24 3.38 -7.60
C ILE A 125 -0.86 3.84 -8.56
N SER A 126 -0.60 3.87 -9.87
CA SER A 126 -1.61 4.17 -10.89
C SER A 126 -2.76 3.15 -10.86
N HIS A 127 -2.44 1.85 -10.82
CA HIS A 127 -3.45 0.80 -10.69
C HIS A 127 -4.28 0.97 -9.41
N MET A 128 -3.63 1.14 -8.26
CA MET A 128 -4.31 1.30 -6.98
C MET A 128 -5.27 2.51 -6.99
N ASN A 129 -4.83 3.63 -7.58
CA ASN A 129 -5.68 4.81 -7.75
C ASN A 129 -6.86 4.55 -8.68
N ALA A 130 -6.65 3.87 -9.81
CA ALA A 130 -7.72 3.54 -10.74
C ALA A 130 -8.81 2.68 -10.07
N VAL A 131 -8.43 1.66 -9.29
CA VAL A 131 -9.38 0.83 -8.53
C VAL A 131 -10.15 1.66 -7.50
N ILE A 132 -9.45 2.44 -6.65
CA ILE A 132 -10.08 3.28 -5.63
C ILE A 132 -11.05 4.28 -6.26
N ASN A 133 -10.63 4.99 -7.32
CA ASN A 133 -11.46 5.99 -7.98
C ASN A 133 -12.70 5.36 -8.63
N THR A 134 -12.56 4.17 -9.19
CA THR A 134 -13.69 3.41 -9.76
C THR A 134 -14.70 3.03 -8.68
N LEU A 135 -14.24 2.53 -7.52
CA LEU A 135 -15.11 2.20 -6.39
C LEU A 135 -15.80 3.45 -5.82
N VAL A 136 -15.08 4.58 -5.71
CA VAL A 136 -15.66 5.86 -5.28
C VAL A 136 -16.72 6.34 -6.27
N ALA A 137 -16.46 6.27 -7.58
CA ALA A 137 -17.42 6.64 -8.61
C ALA A 137 -18.69 5.76 -8.55
N PHE A 138 -18.52 4.45 -8.41
CA PHE A 138 -19.61 3.51 -8.21
C PHE A 138 -20.44 3.84 -6.95
N MET A 139 -19.78 4.11 -5.82
CA MET A 139 -20.44 4.56 -4.59
C MET A 139 -21.16 5.90 -4.76
N GLY A 140 -20.64 6.79 -5.59
CA GLY A 140 -21.27 8.07 -5.96
C GLY A 140 -22.47 7.94 -6.91
N GLY A 141 -22.75 6.74 -7.42
CA GLY A 141 -23.83 6.52 -8.38
C GLY A 141 -23.48 6.96 -9.80
N ALA A 142 -22.19 6.91 -10.17
CA ALA A 142 -21.78 7.06 -11.57
C ALA A 142 -22.51 6.06 -12.46
N ASP A 143 -22.70 6.43 -13.73
CA ASP A 143 -23.29 5.55 -14.72
C ASP A 143 -22.38 4.36 -15.06
N GLN A 144 -22.96 3.32 -15.66
CA GLN A 144 -22.24 2.09 -15.97
C GLN A 144 -21.04 2.32 -16.90
N ALA A 145 -21.14 3.23 -17.87
CA ALA A 145 -20.04 3.46 -18.81
C ALA A 145 -18.83 4.08 -18.11
N THR A 146 -19.05 5.00 -17.16
CA THR A 146 -17.99 5.56 -16.32
C THR A 146 -17.31 4.47 -15.46
N VAL A 147 -18.10 3.57 -14.87
CA VAL A 147 -17.56 2.44 -14.07
C VAL A 147 -16.75 1.48 -14.96
N ASP A 148 -17.28 1.12 -16.13
CA ASP A 148 -16.60 0.22 -17.08
C ASP A 148 -15.28 0.81 -17.58
N GLN A 149 -15.24 2.12 -17.85
CA GLN A 149 -14.00 2.82 -18.19
C GLN A 149 -12.98 2.74 -17.05
N GLY A 150 -13.42 2.94 -15.81
CA GLY A 150 -12.56 2.80 -14.62
C GLY A 150 -11.99 1.39 -14.46
N ILE A 151 -12.81 0.36 -14.67
CA ILE A 151 -12.38 -1.05 -14.67
C ILE A 151 -11.36 -1.32 -15.77
N SER A 152 -11.61 -0.83 -16.98
CA SER A 152 -10.67 -0.99 -18.11
C SER A 152 -9.32 -0.34 -17.82
N LEU A 153 -9.33 0.87 -17.26
CA LEU A 153 -8.11 1.58 -16.88
C LEU A 153 -7.35 0.83 -15.79
N ALA A 154 -8.04 0.36 -14.74
CA ALA A 154 -7.42 -0.41 -13.67
C ALA A 154 -6.72 -1.68 -14.21
N ARG A 155 -7.35 -2.40 -15.14
CA ARG A 155 -6.75 -3.57 -15.80
C ARG A 155 -5.52 -3.18 -16.61
N GLN A 156 -5.61 -2.13 -17.42
CA GLN A 156 -4.49 -1.65 -18.21
C GLN A 156 -3.27 -1.32 -17.34
N GLU A 157 -3.46 -0.60 -16.22
CA GLU A 157 -2.38 -0.27 -15.29
C GLU A 157 -1.80 -1.51 -14.59
N HIS A 158 -2.64 -2.50 -14.25
CA HIS A 158 -2.17 -3.79 -13.72
C HIS A 158 -1.32 -4.56 -14.74
N ASP A 159 -1.70 -4.54 -16.01
CA ASP A 159 -0.95 -5.17 -17.09
C ASP A 159 0.41 -4.49 -17.26
N GLN A 160 0.46 -3.15 -17.23
CA GLN A 160 1.73 -2.41 -17.26
C GLN A 160 2.62 -2.74 -16.06
N TYR A 161 2.04 -2.83 -14.86
CA TYR A 161 2.76 -3.27 -13.67
C TYR A 161 3.36 -4.67 -13.84
N THR A 162 2.58 -5.61 -14.38
CA THR A 162 3.00 -7.01 -14.59
C THR A 162 4.12 -7.11 -15.64
N LEU A 163 4.02 -6.36 -16.73
CA LEU A 163 5.06 -6.29 -17.77
C LEU A 163 6.37 -5.72 -17.22
N GLU A 164 6.28 -4.64 -16.44
CA GLU A 164 7.44 -4.02 -15.82
C GLU A 164 8.08 -4.93 -14.76
N LEU A 165 7.25 -5.64 -13.99
CA LEU A 165 7.71 -6.65 -13.02
C LEU A 165 8.52 -7.75 -13.72
N ALA A 166 7.99 -8.29 -14.82
CA ALA A 166 8.69 -9.29 -15.61
C ALA A 166 10.01 -8.75 -16.21
N ARG A 167 9.98 -7.51 -16.74
CA ARG A 167 11.18 -6.83 -17.27
C ARG A 167 12.28 -6.70 -16.23
N VAL A 168 11.93 -6.22 -15.03
CA VAL A 168 12.88 -6.03 -13.92
C VAL A 168 13.45 -7.36 -13.43
N LEU A 169 12.64 -8.41 -13.39
CA LEU A 169 13.06 -9.75 -12.97
C LEU A 169 13.78 -10.54 -14.08
N GLY A 170 13.93 -9.98 -15.27
CA GLY A 170 14.55 -10.66 -16.41
C GLY A 170 13.75 -11.87 -16.91
N ILE A 171 12.45 -11.92 -16.63
CA ILE A 171 11.56 -12.99 -17.08
C ILE A 171 11.15 -12.68 -18.53
N PRO A 172 11.41 -13.57 -19.50
CA PRO A 172 10.97 -13.36 -20.87
C PRO A 172 9.45 -13.35 -20.93
N VAL A 173 8.88 -12.28 -21.48
CA VAL A 173 7.44 -12.17 -21.76
C VAL A 173 7.24 -12.51 -23.24
N GLU A 174 6.60 -13.65 -23.52
CA GLU A 174 6.14 -13.94 -24.88
C GLU A 174 5.06 -12.92 -25.24
N GLN A 175 5.33 -12.08 -26.24
CA GLN A 175 4.31 -11.18 -26.75
C GLN A 175 3.27 -11.99 -27.51
N VAL A 176 2.05 -12.03 -27.00
CA VAL A 176 0.91 -12.59 -27.72
C VAL A 176 0.68 -11.69 -28.93
N SER A 177 1.10 -12.13 -30.10
CA SER A 177 0.79 -11.44 -31.36
C SER A 177 -0.71 -11.44 -31.57
N THR A 178 -1.30 -10.24 -31.59
CA THR A 178 -2.72 -10.08 -31.87
C THR A 178 -3.03 -10.64 -33.27
N PRO A 179 -3.97 -11.61 -33.41
CA PRO A 179 -4.33 -12.10 -34.73
C PRO A 179 -4.84 -10.94 -35.58
N THR A 180 -4.19 -10.74 -36.74
CA THR A 180 -4.60 -9.73 -37.72
C THR A 180 -5.99 -10.11 -38.25
N PRO A 181 -6.96 -9.17 -38.26
CA PRO A 181 -8.32 -9.44 -38.72
C PRO A 181 -8.41 -9.79 -40.20
#